data_AF-A0A4R5E0J7-F1
#
_entry.id   AF-A0A4R5E0J7-F1
#
_cell.length_a   1.000
_cell.length_b   1.000
_cell.length_c   1.000
_cell.angle_alpha   90.00
_cell.angle_beta   90.00
_cell.angle_gamma   90.00
#
_symmetry.space_group_name_H-M   'P 1'
#
loop_
_entity.id
_entity.type
_entity.pdbx_description
1 polymer ?
#
loop_
_entity_poly.entity_id
_entity_poly.type
_entity_poly.pdbx_seq_one_letter_code
_entity_poly.pdbx_strand_id
1 'polypeptide(L)'
;MEKTMQMAMVYETLLCSPGMAESVKLDMRVSRKALLLLAASVESQLKGPAGSPAAVTDYFGVETVEELEKMISDMLLKSELSGLHSKLKTLQNG
;
A
#
# COMPACT_ATOMS: atom_id res chain seq x y z
N MET A 1 -18.70 -15.01 2.96
CA MET A 1 -17.47 -15.66 3.48
C MET A 1 -16.80 -16.50 2.39
N GLU A 2 -17.53 -17.42 1.76
CA GLU A 2 -17.01 -18.29 0.69
C GLU A 2 -16.44 -17.55 -0.54
N LYS A 3 -17.10 -16.49 -1.02
CA LYS A 3 -16.63 -15.69 -2.17
C LYS A 3 -15.30 -14.97 -1.91
N THR A 4 -15.05 -14.49 -0.69
CA THR A 4 -13.80 -13.81 -0.31
C THR A 4 -12.65 -14.81 -0.26
N MET A 5 -12.89 -16.00 0.30
CA MET A 5 -11.91 -17.09 0.34
C MET A 5 -11.56 -17.58 -1.07
N GLN A 6 -12.54 -17.74 -1.96
CA GLN A 6 -12.29 -18.10 -3.36
C GLN A 6 -11.45 -17.03 -4.08
N MET A 7 -11.71 -15.75 -3.82
CA MET A 7 -10.96 -14.66 -4.42
C MET A 7 -9.51 -14.63 -3.90
N ALA A 8 -9.30 -14.81 -2.60
CA ALA A 8 -7.96 -14.93 -2.02
C ALA A 8 -7.16 -16.08 -2.63
N MET A 9 -7.75 -17.27 -2.79
CA MET A 9 -7.09 -18.41 -3.43
C MET A 9 -6.70 -18.12 -4.89
N VAL A 10 -7.55 -17.39 -5.63
CA VAL A 10 -7.22 -16.96 -7.01
C VAL A 10 -6.04 -16.00 -7.02
N TYR A 11 -6.04 -15.01 -6.12
CA TYR A 11 -4.93 -14.05 -5.99
C TYR A 11 -3.63 -14.75 -5.64
N GLU A 12 -3.61 -15.60 -4.61
CA GLU A 12 -2.44 -16.38 -4.22
C GLU A 12 -1.93 -17.24 -5.39
N THR A 13 -2.81 -17.97 -6.08
CA THR A 13 -2.41 -18.82 -7.20
C THR A 13 -1.75 -18.03 -8.33
N LEU A 14 -2.29 -16.85 -8.68
CA LEU A 14 -1.72 -16.00 -9.72
C LEU A 14 -0.41 -15.35 -9.28
N LEU A 15 -0.31 -14.94 -8.01
CA LEU A 15 0.87 -14.28 -7.44
C LEU A 15 1.99 -15.27 -7.06
N CYS A 16 1.72 -16.57 -7.01
CA CYS A 16 2.75 -17.63 -6.93
C CYS A 16 3.42 -17.95 -8.28
N SER A 17 3.08 -17.22 -9.35
CA SER A 17 3.73 -17.41 -10.65
C SER A 17 5.23 -17.11 -10.58
N PRO A 18 6.08 -17.85 -11.32
CA PRO A 18 7.51 -17.54 -11.40
C PRO A 18 7.74 -16.08 -11.81
N GLY A 19 8.65 -15.39 -11.12
CA GLY A 19 8.98 -13.98 -11.36
C GLY A 19 8.27 -12.97 -10.44
N MET A 20 7.21 -13.36 -9.73
CA MET A 20 6.47 -12.44 -8.84
C MET A 20 7.24 -11.99 -7.60
N ALA A 21 8.28 -12.75 -7.20
CA ALA A 21 9.20 -12.38 -6.12
C ALA A 21 10.43 -11.61 -6.61
N GLU A 22 10.54 -11.34 -7.91
CA GLU A 22 11.69 -10.61 -8.46
C GLU A 22 11.56 -9.10 -8.20
N SER A 23 12.68 -8.48 -7.82
CA SER A 23 12.72 -7.03 -7.62
C SER A 23 12.66 -6.30 -8.97
N VAL A 24 11.77 -5.32 -9.09
CA VAL A 24 11.70 -4.44 -10.27
C VAL A 24 12.23 -3.05 -9.94
N LYS A 25 12.93 -2.42 -10.89
CA LYS A 25 13.37 -1.02 -10.77
C LYS A 25 12.26 -0.09 -11.25
N LEU A 26 11.81 0.80 -10.37
CA LEU A 26 10.85 1.85 -10.71
C LEU A 26 11.59 3.19 -10.89
N ASP A 27 11.49 3.78 -12.08
CA ASP A 27 11.89 5.17 -12.33
C ASP A 27 10.65 6.04 -12.46
N MET A 28 10.50 7.04 -11.58
CA MET A 28 9.25 7.79 -11.45
C MET A 28 9.50 9.28 -11.28
N ARG A 29 8.79 10.08 -12.08
CA ARG A 29 8.71 11.54 -11.97
C ARG A 29 7.26 11.96 -11.76
N VAL A 30 6.90 12.31 -10.53
CA VAL A 30 5.55 12.74 -10.15
C VAL A 30 5.60 14.06 -9.40
N SER A 31 4.47 14.78 -9.34
CA SER A 31 4.37 15.98 -8.51
C SER A 31 4.29 15.62 -7.02
N ARG A 32 4.75 16.53 -6.15
CA ARG A 32 4.64 16.37 -4.69
C ARG A 32 3.21 16.11 -4.23
N LYS A 33 2.23 16.73 -4.89
CA LYS A 33 0.79 16.53 -4.61
C LYS A 33 0.34 15.11 -4.92
N ALA A 34 0.77 14.56 -6.07
CA ALA A 34 0.43 13.19 -6.45
C ALA A 34 1.05 12.17 -5.50
N LEU A 35 2.30 12.39 -5.07
CA LEU A 35 2.97 11.52 -4.10
C LEU A 35 2.30 11.57 -2.72
N LEU A 36 1.89 12.75 -2.25
CA LEU A 36 1.12 12.87 -1.01
C LEU A 36 -0.22 12.14 -1.08
N LEU A 37 -0.93 12.26 -2.21
CA LEU A 37 -2.18 11.53 -2.43
C LEU A 37 -1.94 10.02 -2.40
N LEU A 38 -0.92 9.53 -3.12
CA LEU A 38 -0.56 8.11 -3.12
C LEU A 38 -0.29 7.60 -1.71
N ALA A 39 0.55 8.31 -0.95
CA ALA A 39 0.89 7.92 0.42
C ALA A 39 -0.35 7.86 1.32
N ALA A 40 -1.21 8.88 1.27
CA ALA A 40 -2.46 8.91 2.05
C ALA A 40 -3.42 7.79 1.64
N SER A 41 -3.58 7.53 0.34
CA SER A 41 -4.43 6.47 -0.18
C SER A 41 -3.96 5.09 0.26
N VAL A 42 -2.68 4.78 0.11
CA VAL A 42 -2.12 3.48 0.53
C VAL A 42 -2.32 3.29 2.03
N GLU A 43 -1.91 4.23 2.86
CA GLU A 43 -2.06 4.11 4.31
C GLU A 43 -3.52 3.96 4.76
N SER A 44 -4.47 4.60 4.07
CA SER A 44 -5.90 4.43 4.35
C SER A 44 -6.41 3.02 4.06
N GLN A 45 -5.84 2.36 3.03
CA GLN A 45 -6.17 0.99 2.69
C GLN A 45 -5.51 -0.01 3.65
N LEU A 46 -4.28 0.26 4.08
CA LEU A 46 -3.57 -0.57 5.06
C LEU A 46 -4.20 -0.51 6.46
N LYS A 47 -4.80 0.63 6.83
CA LYS A 47 -5.44 0.86 8.14
C LYS A 47 -6.96 0.61 8.14
N GLY A 48 -7.48 -0.10 7.15
CA GLY A 48 -8.92 -0.37 7.00
C GLY A 48 -9.53 -0.91 8.31
N PRO A 49 -10.81 -0.62 8.60
CA PRO A 49 -11.46 -1.09 9.83
C PRO A 49 -11.39 -2.61 9.91
N ALA A 50 -10.98 -3.14 11.07
CA ALA A 50 -11.07 -4.56 11.35
C ALA A 50 -12.51 -5.04 11.10
N GLY A 51 -12.71 -5.92 10.10
CA GLY A 51 -14.02 -6.44 9.70
C GLY A 51 -14.72 -5.69 8.56
N SER A 52 -14.07 -4.72 7.90
CA SER A 52 -14.52 -4.15 6.62
C SER A 52 -14.38 -5.18 5.48
N PRO A 53 -15.23 -5.15 4.42
CA PRO A 53 -15.18 -6.14 3.36
C PRO A 53 -13.84 -6.07 2.62
N ALA A 54 -13.05 -7.14 2.75
CA ALA A 54 -11.83 -7.48 2.00
C ALA A 54 -11.01 -6.28 1.54
N ALA A 55 -10.20 -5.72 2.43
CA ALA A 55 -9.19 -4.75 2.01
C ALA A 55 -8.30 -5.44 0.97
N VAL A 56 -7.84 -4.72 -0.06
CA VAL A 56 -7.06 -5.37 -1.13
C VAL A 56 -5.82 -6.08 -0.59
N THR A 57 -5.32 -5.63 0.57
CA THR A 57 -4.25 -6.23 1.37
C THR A 57 -4.54 -7.64 1.85
N ASP A 58 -5.80 -7.99 2.07
CA ASP A 58 -6.22 -9.32 2.55
C ASP A 58 -5.95 -10.42 1.51
N TYR A 59 -5.62 -10.03 0.27
CA TYR A 59 -5.25 -10.91 -0.82
C TYR A 59 -3.74 -11.02 -1.04
N PHE A 60 -2.92 -10.32 -0.24
CA PHE A 60 -1.46 -10.33 -0.33
C PHE A 60 -0.82 -10.80 0.99
N GLY A 61 0.38 -11.36 0.91
CA GLY A 61 1.17 -11.75 2.08
C GLY A 61 1.60 -10.54 2.91
N VAL A 62 1.81 -10.76 4.22
CA VAL A 62 2.26 -9.72 5.17
C VAL A 62 3.57 -9.08 4.70
N GLU A 63 4.48 -9.88 4.13
CA GLU A 63 5.75 -9.39 3.59
C GLU A 63 5.56 -8.37 2.46
N THR A 64 4.56 -8.57 1.59
CA THR A 64 4.27 -7.63 0.49
C THR A 64 3.69 -6.33 1.03
N VAL A 65 2.87 -6.42 2.08
CA VAL A 65 2.30 -5.25 2.75
C VAL A 65 3.39 -4.44 3.44
N GLU A 66 4.30 -5.08 4.18
CA GLU A 66 5.44 -4.42 4.83
C GLU A 66 6.39 -3.79 3.81
N GLU A 67 6.64 -4.46 2.67
CA GLU A 67 7.42 -3.90 1.57
C GLU A 67 6.78 -2.63 1.01
N LEU A 68 5.46 -2.63 0.82
CA LEU A 68 4.71 -1.47 0.34
C LEU A 68 4.76 -0.30 1.36
N GLU A 69 4.62 -0.58 2.65
CA GLU A 69 4.76 0.44 3.71
C GLU A 69 6.13 1.09 3.67
N LYS A 70 7.18 0.26 3.57
CA LYS A 70 8.56 0.74 3.46
C LYS A 70 8.77 1.56 2.19
N MET A 71 8.23 1.12 1.06
CA MET A 71 8.31 1.85 -0.21
C MET A 71 7.73 3.26 -0.10
N ILE A 72 6.53 3.41 0.48
CA ILE A 72 5.88 4.71 0.67
C ILE A 72 6.68 5.59 1.64
N SER A 73 7.17 5.01 2.75
CA SER A 73 8.01 5.72 3.72
C SER A 73 9.28 6.27 3.07
N ASP A 74 9.97 5.45 2.28
CA ASP A 74 11.18 5.83 1.54
C ASP A 74 10.90 6.92 0.50
N MET A 75 9.78 6.85 -0.22
CA MET A 75 9.38 7.88 -1.19
C MET A 75 9.11 9.22 -0.50
N LEU A 76 8.40 9.22 0.64
CA LEU A 76 8.16 10.43 1.42
C LEU A 76 9.45 11.03 1.98
N LEU A 77 10.37 10.18 2.45
CA LEU A 77 11.66 10.61 2.96
C LEU A 77 12.52 11.24 1.84
N LYS A 78 12.68 10.56 0.71
CA LYS A 78 13.50 11.01 -0.44
C LYS A 78 12.95 12.27 -1.11
N SER A 79 11.66 12.55 -0.97
CA SER A 79 11.00 13.76 -1.50
C SER A 79 10.81 14.87 -0.47
N GLU A 80 11.32 14.70 0.74
CA GLU A 80 11.21 15.65 1.85
C GLU A 80 9.75 16.00 2.18
N LEU A 81 8.85 15.01 2.03
CA LEU A 81 7.41 15.18 2.23
C LEU A 81 6.92 14.56 3.54
N SER A 82 7.72 13.75 4.24
CA SER A 82 7.32 13.08 5.48
C SER A 82 6.73 14.05 6.53
N GLY A 83 7.37 15.20 6.73
CA GLY A 83 6.90 16.21 7.69
C GLY A 83 5.58 16.86 7.28
N LEU A 84 5.39 17.16 5.99
CA LEU A 84 4.13 17.72 5.48
C LEU A 84 3.01 16.67 5.56
N HIS A 85 3.29 15.44 5.15
CA HIS A 85 2.35 14.32 5.23
C HIS A 85 1.84 14.10 6.66
N SER A 86 2.75 14.11 7.65
CA SER A 86 2.37 14.00 9.06
C SER A 86 1.46 15.14 9.52
N LYS A 87 1.76 16.39 9.14
CA LYS A 87 0.92 17.54 9.50
C LYS A 87 -0.48 17.44 8.90
N LEU A 88 -0.58 17.02 7.63
CA LEU A 88 -1.87 16.82 6.96
C LEU A 88 -2.72 15.75 7.65
N LYS A 89 -2.12 14.65 8.11
CA LYS A 89 -2.85 13.63 8.90
C LYS A 89 -3.41 14.19 10.20
N THR A 90 -2.61 14.97 10.92
CA THR A 90 -3.07 15.60 12.17
C THR A 90 -4.27 16.53 11.92
N LEU A 91 -4.29 17.24 10.79
CA LEU A 91 -5.40 18.12 10.40
C LEU A 91 -6.66 17.37 9.94
N GLN A 92 -6.53 16.14 9.44
CA GLN A 92 -7.67 15.32 9.03
C GLN A 92 -8.33 14.58 10.21
N ASN A 93 -7.55 14.30 11.26
CA ASN A 93 -7.99 13.56 12.44
C ASN A 93 -8.40 14.46 13.62
N GLY A 94 -8.32 15.79 13.47
CA GLY A 94 -8.81 16.78 14.43
C GLY A 94 -10.07 17.45 13.92
#